data_AF-A0AAE9GFN5-F1
#
_entry.id   AF-A0AAE9GFN5-F1
#
_cell.length_a   1.000
_cell.length_b   1.000
_cell.length_c   1.000
_cell.angle_alpha   90.00
_cell.angle_beta   90.00
_cell.angle_gamma   90.00
#
_symmetry.space_group_name_H-M   'P 1'
#
loop_
_entity.id
_entity.type
_entity.pdbx_description
1 polymer ?
#
loop_
_entity_poly.entity_id
_entity_poly.type
_entity_poly.pdbx_seq_one_letter_code
_entity_poly.pdbx_strand_id
1 'polypeptide(L)'
;MDAIQKLQWYALRWKIEVFHKILKSGCKVKESKLRTAERLVNLISIYCILSWRIFWMTMMNRSTNDAPPDFGLTQTEIQVLDELIKDKSYDQEQNKMLTLYY
;
A
#
# COMPACT_ATOMS: atom_id res chain seq x y z
N MET A 1 18.00 -29.11 -7.01
CA MET A 1 18.18 -27.67 -6.74
C MET A 1 17.34 -26.81 -7.69
N ASP A 2 17.21 -27.19 -8.97
CA ASP A 2 16.51 -26.40 -10.01
C ASP A 2 15.03 -26.07 -9.73
N ALA A 3 14.30 -26.96 -9.04
CA ALA A 3 12.90 -26.73 -8.68
C ALA A 3 12.71 -25.57 -7.69
N ILE A 4 13.61 -25.43 -6.72
CA ILE A 4 13.57 -24.36 -5.71
C ILE A 4 13.86 -23.01 -6.37
N GLN A 5 14.82 -22.96 -7.30
CA GLN A 5 15.17 -21.74 -8.03
C GLN A 5 14.01 -21.26 -8.93
N LYS A 6 13.33 -22.18 -9.62
CA LYS A 6 12.12 -21.86 -10.40
C LYS A 6 11.00 -21.33 -9.50
N LEU A 7 10.83 -21.90 -8.32
CA LEU A 7 9.86 -21.41 -7.34
C LEU A 7 10.18 -19.99 -6.86
N GLN A 8 11.46 -19.69 -6.61
CA GLN A 8 11.90 -18.34 -6.24
C GLN A 8 11.64 -17.33 -7.36
N TRP A 9 11.88 -17.68 -8.62
CA TRP A 9 11.55 -16.81 -9.75
C TRP A 9 10.03 -16.58 -9.88
N TYR A 10 9.22 -17.62 -9.67
CA TYR A 10 7.76 -17.49 -9.64
C TYR A 10 7.26 -16.65 -8.46
N ALA A 11 7.91 -16.73 -7.30
CA ALA A 11 7.56 -15.91 -6.13
C ALA A 11 7.78 -14.41 -6.39
N LEU A 12 8.72 -14.04 -7.28
CA LEU A 12 8.93 -12.64 -7.69
C LEU A 12 7.80 -12.12 -8.58
N ARG A 13 7.02 -12.98 -9.23
CA ARG A 13 5.91 -12.56 -10.10
C ARG A 13 4.81 -11.81 -9.34
N TRP A 14 4.55 -12.20 -8.10
CA TRP A 14 3.57 -11.50 -7.27
C TRP A 14 3.95 -10.02 -7.04
N LYS A 15 5.24 -9.68 -7.07
CA LYS A 15 5.72 -8.30 -6.87
C LYS A 15 5.25 -7.38 -8.00
N ILE A 16 5.35 -7.83 -9.26
CA ILE A 16 4.89 -7.02 -10.41
C ILE A 16 3.36 -6.95 -10.48
N GLU A 17 2.65 -7.97 -10.01
CA GLU A 17 1.19 -7.95 -9.91
C GLU A 17 0.71 -6.95 -8.85
N VAL A 18 1.37 -6.89 -7.68
CA VAL A 18 1.09 -5.88 -6.65
C VAL A 18 1.35 -4.47 -7.17
N PHE A 19 2.48 -4.24 -7.85
CA PHE A 19 2.79 -2.95 -8.48
C PHE A 19 1.69 -2.53 -9.48
N HIS A 20 1.30 -3.41 -10.39
CA HIS A 20 0.23 -3.12 -11.34
C HIS A 20 -1.16 -2.98 -10.67
N LYS A 21 -1.41 -3.66 -9.55
CA LYS A 21 -2.64 -3.51 -8.78
C LYS A 21 -2.73 -2.13 -8.13
N ILE A 22 -1.64 -1.61 -7.56
CA ILE A 22 -1.59 -0.25 -7.00
C ILE A 22 -1.87 0.77 -8.12
N LEU A 23 -1.17 0.65 -9.25
CA LEU A 23 -1.37 1.51 -10.41
C LEU A 23 -2.79 1.50 -10.98
N LYS A 24 -3.43 0.32 -11.05
CA LYS A 24 -4.77 0.18 -11.67
C LYS A 24 -5.91 0.50 -10.71
N SER A 25 -5.82 0.06 -9.45
CA SER A 25 -6.92 0.17 -8.47
C SER A 25 -6.80 1.36 -7.53
N GLY A 26 -5.60 1.73 -7.08
CA GLY A 26 -5.39 2.85 -6.16
C GLY A 26 -5.52 4.21 -6.82
N CYS A 27 -5.25 4.27 -8.12
CA CYS A 27 -5.07 5.52 -8.85
C CYS A 27 -6.15 5.84 -9.88
N LYS A 28 -7.09 4.90 -10.09
CA LYS A 28 -8.19 4.99 -11.06
C LYS A 28 -7.76 5.62 -12.39
N VAL A 29 -6.59 5.24 -12.92
CA VAL A 29 -6.02 5.83 -14.15
C VAL A 29 -7.02 5.79 -15.32
N LYS A 30 -7.91 4.78 -15.33
CA LYS A 30 -8.99 4.64 -16.32
C LYS A 30 -10.12 5.68 -16.20
N GLU A 31 -10.32 6.29 -15.04
CA GLU A 31 -11.33 7.34 -14.81
C GLU A 31 -10.76 8.76 -14.99
N SER A 32 -9.44 8.89 -15.12
CA SER A 32 -8.80 10.18 -15.33
C SER A 32 -9.09 10.68 -16.75
N LYS A 33 -10.11 11.55 -16.88
CA LYS A 33 -10.51 12.24 -18.12
C LYS A 33 -9.47 13.27 -18.62
N LEU A 34 -8.17 12.98 -18.47
CA LEU A 34 -7.11 13.86 -18.91
C LEU A 34 -6.98 13.75 -20.44
N ARG A 35 -7.58 14.72 -21.15
CA ARG A 35 -7.65 14.85 -22.61
C ARG A 35 -6.29 14.97 -23.34
N THR A 36 -5.15 14.86 -22.66
CA THR A 36 -3.82 15.10 -23.26
C THR A 36 -2.79 14.08 -22.76
N ALA A 37 -2.12 13.39 -23.68
CA ALA A 37 -1.17 12.30 -23.40
C ALA A 37 -0.05 12.69 -22.43
N GLU A 38 0.42 13.93 -22.47
CA GLU A 38 1.48 14.45 -21.61
C GLU A 38 1.11 14.44 -20.12
N ARG A 39 -0.13 14.83 -19.78
CA ARG A 39 -0.62 14.81 -18.40
C ARG A 39 -0.79 13.39 -17.88
N LEU A 40 -1.14 12.45 -18.76
CA LEU A 40 -1.22 11.03 -18.43
C LEU A 40 0.17 10.45 -18.12
N VAL A 41 1.19 10.79 -18.91
CA VAL A 41 2.57 10.35 -18.68
C VAL A 41 3.11 10.87 -17.34
N ASN A 42 2.88 12.14 -17.03
CA ASN A 42 3.29 12.73 -15.75
C ASN A 42 2.59 12.04 -14.57
N LEU A 43 1.28 11.78 -14.69
CA LEU A 43 0.51 11.09 -13.66
C LEU A 43 1.01 9.65 -13.44
N ILE A 44 1.26 8.90 -14.53
CA ILE A 44 1.80 7.54 -14.46
C ILE A 44 3.19 7.56 -13.80
N SER A 45 4.03 8.54 -14.12
CA SER A 45 5.38 8.68 -13.54
C SER A 45 5.31 8.86 -12.02
N ILE A 46 4.42 9.73 -11.54
CA ILE A 46 4.19 9.94 -10.10
C ILE A 46 3.67 8.65 -9.46
N TYR A 47 2.72 7.97 -10.10
CA TYR A 47 2.18 6.72 -9.58
C TYR A 47 3.20 5.58 -9.58
N CYS A 48 4.17 5.54 -10.50
CA CYS A 48 5.28 4.61 -10.47
C CYS A 48 6.14 4.81 -9.21
N ILE A 49 6.49 6.07 -8.89
CA ILE A 49 7.27 6.41 -7.69
C ILE A 49 6.50 6.04 -6.42
N LEU A 50 5.20 6.38 -6.35
CA LEU A 50 4.35 6.07 -5.20
C LEU A 50 4.18 4.56 -5.02
N SER A 51 3.91 3.84 -6.11
CA SER A 51 3.76 2.38 -6.09
C SER A 51 5.04 1.69 -5.64
N TRP A 52 6.21 2.19 -6.05
CA TRP A 52 7.50 1.70 -5.58
C TRP A 52 7.67 1.92 -4.07
N ARG A 53 7.34 3.11 -3.55
CA ARG A 53 7.40 3.40 -2.11
C ARG A 53 6.50 2.49 -1.28
N ILE A 54 5.24 2.33 -1.70
CA ILE A 54 4.28 1.44 -1.03
C ILE A 54 4.77 -0.02 -1.07
N PHE A 55 5.26 -0.46 -2.23
CA PHE A 55 5.81 -1.80 -2.39
C PHE A 55 7.01 -2.04 -1.46
N TRP A 56 7.93 -1.08 -1.40
CA TRP A 56 9.10 -1.14 -0.52
C TRP A 56 8.69 -1.21 0.97
N MET A 57 7.80 -0.32 1.42
CA MET A 57 7.28 -0.36 2.80
C MET A 57 6.60 -1.70 3.13
N THR A 58 5.81 -2.25 2.20
CA THR A 58 5.15 -3.55 2.37
C THR A 58 6.16 -4.68 2.50
N MET A 59 7.21 -4.67 1.67
CA MET A 59 8.27 -5.69 1.71
C MET A 59 9.10 -5.59 2.97
N MET A 60 9.39 -4.38 3.44
CA MET A 60 10.07 -4.14 4.72
C MET A 60 9.26 -4.69 5.88
N ASN A 61 7.99 -4.29 6.01
CA ASN A 61 7.11 -4.80 7.07
C ASN A 61 7.08 -6.35 7.10
N ARG A 62 7.01 -6.99 5.93
CA ARG A 62 7.04 -8.45 5.82
C ARG A 62 8.38 -9.11 6.16
N SER A 63 9.50 -8.41 5.98
CA SER A 63 10.85 -8.97 6.18
C SER A 63 11.40 -8.69 7.57
N THR A 64 10.92 -7.63 8.22
CA THR A 64 11.34 -7.19 9.55
C THR A 64 10.09 -6.85 10.35
N ASN A 65 9.58 -7.83 11.10
CA ASN A 65 8.38 -7.68 11.94
C ASN A 65 8.58 -6.70 13.11
N ASP A 66 9.81 -6.19 13.32
CA ASP A 66 10.21 -5.38 14.50
C ASP A 66 11.08 -4.16 14.12
N ALA A 67 11.10 -3.75 12.84
CA ALA A 67 11.87 -2.57 12.45
C ALA A 67 11.22 -1.28 13.00
N PRO A 68 12.00 -0.34 13.55
CA PRO A 68 11.46 0.91 14.08
C PRO A 68 10.78 1.73 12.97
N PRO A 69 9.60 2.32 13.25
CA PRO A 69 8.79 3.04 12.25
C PRO A 69 9.50 4.25 11.64
N ASP A 70 10.54 4.76 12.31
CA ASP A 70 11.39 5.89 11.89
C ASP A 70 12.20 5.60 10.59
N PHE A 71 12.29 4.34 10.15
CA PHE A 71 13.01 3.99 8.91
C PHE A 71 12.21 4.26 7.63
N GLY A 72 10.88 4.32 7.72
CA GLY A 72 9.99 4.44 6.56
C GLY A 72 9.00 5.59 6.62
N LEU A 73 8.75 6.13 7.81
CA LEU A 73 7.79 7.20 8.07
C LEU A 73 8.48 8.34 8.79
N THR A 74 8.11 9.56 8.45
CA THR A 74 8.51 10.75 9.22
C THR A 74 7.76 10.79 10.55
N GLN A 75 8.33 11.47 11.54
CA GLN A 75 7.73 11.61 12.88
C GLN A 75 6.27 12.10 12.83
N THR A 76 5.96 13.02 11.93
CA THR A 76 4.61 13.56 11.74
C THR A 76 3.65 12.50 11.18
N GLU A 77 4.10 11.68 10.22
CA GLU A 77 3.29 10.60 9.66
C GLU A 77 2.97 9.52 10.69
N ILE A 78 3.92 9.21 11.57
CA ILE A 78 3.72 8.27 12.69
C ILE A 78 2.66 8.82 13.65
N GLN A 79 2.76 10.08 14.05
CA GLN A 79 1.80 10.72 14.96
C GLN A 79 0.38 10.73 14.40
N VAL A 80 0.22 11.12 13.13
CA VAL A 80 -1.09 11.14 12.47
C VAL A 80 -1.66 9.72 12.35
N LEU A 81 -0.83 8.73 12.03
CA LEU A 81 -1.28 7.34 11.91
C LEU A 81 -1.72 6.78 13.27
N ASP A 82 -1.01 7.09 14.35
CA ASP A 82 -1.35 6.66 15.71
C ASP A 82 -2.69 7.25 16.17
N GLU A 83 -2.96 8.53 15.85
CA GLU A 83 -4.26 9.15 16.13
C GLU A 83 -5.40 8.51 15.33
N LEU A 84 -5.19 8.28 14.03
CA LEU A 84 -6.19 7.64 13.17
C LEU A 84 -6.50 6.20 13.55
N ILE A 85 -5.49 5.44 14.03
CA ILE A 85 -5.70 4.07 14.50
C ILE A 85 -6.57 4.06 15.75
N LYS A 86 -6.31 4.97 16.70
CA LYS A 86 -7.12 5.09 17.92
C LYS A 86 -8.58 5.39 17.58
N ASP A 87 -8.83 6.36 16.72
CA ASP A 87 -10.18 6.75 16.29
C ASP A 87 -10.94 5.58 15.64
N LYS A 88 -10.26 4.81 14.78
CA LYS A 88 -10.83 3.63 14.13
C LYS A 88 -11.16 2.49 15.11
N SER A 89 -10.37 2.34 16.17
CA SER A 89 -10.66 1.38 17.25
C SER A 89 -11.92 1.78 18.02
N TYR A 90 -12.10 3.07 18.33
CA TYR A 90 -13.32 3.58 18.96
C TYR A 90 -14.58 3.32 18.11
N ASP A 91 -14.51 3.58 16.80
CA ASP A 91 -15.63 3.36 15.88
C ASP A 91 -16.02 1.88 15.75
N GLN A 92 -15.04 0.96 15.78
CA GLN A 92 -15.30 -0.48 15.74
C GLN A 92 -15.92 -1.00 17.05
N GLU A 93 -15.50 -0.43 18.19
CA GLU A 93 -16.02 -0.81 19.51
C GLU A 93 -17.46 -0.31 19.71
N GLN A 94 -17.76 0.92 19.27
CA GLN A 94 -19.14 1.45 19.27
C GLN A 94 -20.06 0.67 18.33
N ASN A 95 -19.61 0.32 17.12
CA ASN A 95 -20.42 -0.48 16.20
C ASN A 95 -20.74 -1.88 16.78
N LYS A 96 -19.74 -2.55 17.38
CA LYS A 96 -19.97 -3.84 18.06
C LYS A 96 -20.99 -3.71 19.18
N MET A 97 -20.89 -2.65 19.98
CA MET A 97 -21.81 -2.39 21.09
C MET A 97 -23.24 -2.21 20.57
N LEU A 98 -23.46 -1.41 19.52
CA LEU A 98 -24.78 -1.19 18.91
C LEU A 98 -25.36 -2.46 18.27
N THR A 99 -24.53 -3.29 17.64
CA THR A 99 -24.97 -4.57 17.06
C THR A 99 -25.28 -5.65 18.10
N LEU A 100 -24.86 -5.49 19.36
CA LEU A 100 -25.15 -6.45 20.43
C LEU A 100 -26.53 -6.24 21.06
N TYR A 101 -27.19 -5.11 20.76
CA TYR A 101 -28.51 -4.74 21.28
C TYR A 101 -29.66 -4.96 20.29
N TYR A 102 -29.41 -5.65 19.16
CA TYR A 102 -30.40 -5.99 18.14
C TYR A 102 -30.27 -7.46 17.74
#